data_AF-A0A3N5YDT5-F1
#
_entry.id   AF-A0A3N5YDT5-F1
#
_cell.length_a   1.000
_cell.length_b   1.000
_cell.length_c   1.000
_cell.angle_alpha   90.00
_cell.angle_beta   90.00
_cell.angle_gamma   90.00
#
_symmetry.space_group_name_H-M   'P 1'
#
loop_
_entity.id
_entity.type
_entity.pdbx_description
1 polymer ?
#
loop_
_entity_poly.entity_id
_entity_poly.type
_entity_poly.pdbx_seq_one_letter_code
_entity_poly.pdbx_strand_id
1 'polypeptide(L)'
;MKRHLRIFAIALLALPLIGAKFWESKNYKEWSEKECLDLLAKSPWCFTNSFGQLDRIGMSSANIPGSTQSGQAGETASGPTWGERESIITFDFRLMSAKPVRAALARLQMIKNPDVPGIEERIDQYVNSDPGNEIVFQVIFSVKPKGDSSAHDILEFLRRAALADFHGTTYLASDRSVPLTAYIPPSERNPNPAFVFSRVDPEGKPYFTGQEKSISLRSALKINTKGKLRQFDIFFQMKPKDMKFQERFEM
;
A
#
# COMPACT_ATOMS: atom_id res chain seq x y z
N MET A 1 65.92 -27.73 7.91
CA MET A 1 64.95 -28.07 6.84
C MET A 1 63.56 -28.16 7.45
N LYS A 2 62.73 -27.11 7.28
CA LYS A 2 61.38 -27.02 7.88
C LYS A 2 60.35 -27.54 6.86
N ARG A 3 59.59 -28.57 7.22
CA ARG A 3 58.47 -29.10 6.43
C ARG A 3 57.25 -28.21 6.64
N HIS A 4 56.74 -27.59 5.58
CA HIS A 4 55.55 -26.75 5.64
C HIS A 4 54.28 -27.60 5.47
N LEU A 5 53.47 -27.63 6.53
CA LEU A 5 52.12 -28.20 6.59
C LEU A 5 51.15 -27.26 5.85
N ARG A 6 50.50 -27.74 4.79
CA ARG A 6 49.46 -26.99 4.08
C ARG A 6 48.09 -27.36 4.65
N ILE A 7 47.46 -26.43 5.38
CA ILE A 7 46.07 -26.53 5.81
C ILE A 7 45.20 -25.91 4.71
N PHE A 8 44.36 -26.73 4.08
CA PHE A 8 43.30 -26.27 3.18
C PHE A 8 42.11 -25.84 4.04
N ALA A 9 41.92 -24.54 4.24
CA ALA A 9 40.71 -24.01 4.86
C ALA A 9 39.64 -23.82 3.77
N ILE A 10 38.65 -24.72 3.73
CA ILE A 10 37.43 -24.52 2.95
C ILE A 10 36.57 -23.52 3.70
N ALA A 11 36.63 -22.24 3.28
CA ALA A 11 35.73 -21.21 3.74
C ALA A 11 34.35 -21.44 3.12
N LEU A 12 33.43 -22.03 3.90
CA LEU A 12 32.02 -22.15 3.55
C LEU A 12 31.41 -20.74 3.57
N LEU A 13 31.26 -20.13 2.40
CA LEU A 13 30.61 -18.84 2.22
C LEU A 13 29.13 -18.98 2.58
N ALA A 14 28.77 -18.63 3.82
CA ALA A 14 27.37 -18.42 4.20
C ALA A 14 26.89 -17.14 3.52
N LEU A 15 26.40 -17.25 2.29
CA LEU A 15 25.65 -16.18 1.65
C LEU A 15 24.39 -15.94 2.50
N PRO A 16 24.15 -14.72 2.99
CA PRO A 16 22.83 -14.38 3.48
C PRO A 16 21.89 -14.50 2.28
N LEU A 17 21.10 -15.56 2.23
CA LEU A 17 19.89 -15.59 1.42
C LEU A 17 19.04 -14.43 1.93
N ILE A 18 19.18 -13.27 1.28
CA ILE A 18 18.16 -12.24 1.28
C ILE A 18 16.95 -12.97 0.67
N GLY A 19 16.15 -13.58 1.54
CA GLY A 19 15.08 -14.47 1.12
C GLY A 19 14.18 -13.71 0.18
N ALA A 20 14.15 -14.16 -1.08
CA ALA A 20 13.22 -13.66 -2.08
C ALA A 20 11.83 -13.61 -1.44
N LYS A 21 11.13 -12.49 -1.62
CA LYS A 21 9.78 -12.38 -1.06
C LYS A 21 8.94 -13.52 -1.65
N PHE A 22 8.00 -14.07 -0.89
CA PHE A 22 7.25 -15.25 -1.36
C PHE A 22 6.52 -14.98 -2.70
N TRP A 23 6.14 -13.72 -2.95
CA TRP A 23 5.50 -13.29 -4.20
C TRP A 23 6.45 -13.21 -5.40
N GLU A 24 7.76 -13.25 -5.19
CA GLU A 24 8.74 -13.26 -6.29
C GLU A 24 8.94 -14.68 -6.84
N SER A 25 8.82 -15.70 -5.99
CA SER A 25 9.19 -17.08 -6.31
C SER A 25 8.03 -18.08 -6.36
N LYS A 26 6.96 -17.89 -5.57
CA LYS A 26 5.83 -18.83 -5.49
C LYS A 26 4.72 -18.46 -6.46
N ASN A 27 4.05 -19.49 -6.99
CA ASN A 27 2.79 -19.28 -7.71
C ASN A 27 1.71 -18.80 -6.74
N TYR A 28 0.87 -17.84 -7.15
CA TYR A 28 -0.17 -17.28 -6.28
C TYR A 28 -1.21 -18.30 -5.83
N LYS A 29 -1.41 -19.38 -6.58
CA LYS A 29 -2.29 -20.49 -6.21
C LYS A 29 -1.82 -21.23 -4.96
N GLU A 30 -0.53 -21.12 -4.62
CA GLU A 30 0.09 -21.77 -3.47
C GLU A 30 0.15 -20.85 -2.24
N TRP A 31 -0.23 -19.59 -2.36
CA TRP A 31 -0.20 -18.67 -1.24
C TRP A 31 -1.24 -19.06 -0.19
N SER A 32 -0.79 -19.04 1.06
CA SER A 32 -1.65 -19.12 2.24
C SER A 32 -2.45 -17.83 2.42
N GLU A 33 -3.50 -17.90 3.24
CA GLU A 33 -4.28 -16.71 3.62
C GLU A 33 -3.39 -15.64 4.26
N LYS A 34 -2.48 -16.04 5.17
CA LYS A 34 -1.53 -15.14 5.82
C LYS A 34 -0.63 -14.42 4.81
N GLU A 35 -0.07 -15.15 3.85
CA GLU A 35 0.76 -14.57 2.78
C GLU A 35 -0.04 -13.54 1.97
N CYS A 36 -1.27 -13.87 1.57
CA CYS A 36 -2.13 -12.92 0.84
C CYS A 36 -2.39 -11.63 1.66
N LEU A 37 -2.71 -11.77 2.95
CA LEU A 37 -2.91 -10.62 3.83
C LEU A 37 -1.63 -9.80 4.03
N ASP A 38 -0.48 -10.45 4.18
CA ASP A 38 0.82 -9.77 4.28
C ASP A 38 1.17 -9.02 2.99
N LEU A 39 0.85 -9.56 1.80
CA LEU A 39 1.01 -8.83 0.54
C LEU A 39 0.11 -7.59 0.50
N LEU A 40 -1.17 -7.73 0.85
CA LEU A 40 -2.14 -6.64 0.84
C LEU A 40 -1.90 -5.56 1.91
N ALA A 41 -0.97 -5.79 2.85
CA ALA A 41 -0.64 -4.88 3.94
C ALA A 41 0.79 -4.33 3.89
N LYS A 42 1.75 -5.10 3.37
CA LYS A 42 3.20 -4.81 3.51
C LYS A 42 3.98 -4.89 2.20
N SER A 43 3.31 -5.10 1.06
CA SER A 43 3.99 -5.16 -0.24
C SER A 43 4.25 -3.77 -0.82
N PRO A 44 5.16 -3.63 -1.80
CA PRO A 44 5.40 -2.36 -2.51
C PRO A 44 4.19 -1.79 -3.25
N TRP A 45 3.13 -2.58 -3.43
CA TRP A 45 1.88 -2.19 -4.11
C TRP A 45 0.76 -1.76 -3.15
N CYS A 46 0.99 -1.83 -1.84
CA CYS A 46 0.00 -1.53 -0.81
C CYS A 46 0.62 -0.64 0.28
N PHE A 47 -0.05 0.44 0.64
CA PHE A 47 0.52 1.39 1.61
C PHE A 47 -0.52 2.15 2.40
N THR A 48 -0.09 2.64 3.56
CA THR A 48 -0.96 3.19 4.59
C THR A 48 -0.48 4.56 5.03
N ASN A 49 -1.39 5.53 5.09
CA ASN A 49 -1.18 6.83 5.73
C ASN A 49 -2.15 6.95 6.91
N SER A 50 -1.64 7.26 8.10
CA SER A 50 -2.47 7.44 9.30
C SER A 50 -2.32 8.85 9.86
N PHE A 51 -3.45 9.43 10.25
CA PHE A 51 -3.59 10.80 10.72
C PHE A 51 -4.30 10.75 12.08
N GLY A 52 -3.53 11.00 13.14
CA GLY A 52 -4.06 11.16 14.49
C GLY A 52 -4.23 12.63 14.85
N GLN A 53 -5.13 12.92 15.78
CA GLN A 53 -5.17 14.22 16.45
C GLN A 53 -4.06 14.29 17.51
N LEU A 54 -2.81 14.27 17.07
CA LEU A 54 -1.72 14.82 17.88
C LEU A 54 -1.67 16.30 17.53
N ASP A 55 -2.17 17.16 18.42
CA ASP A 55 -1.75 18.56 18.39
C ASP A 55 -0.22 18.56 18.54
N ARG A 56 0.47 18.66 17.40
CA ARG A 56 1.92 18.73 17.24
C ARG A 56 2.67 17.44 17.59
N ILE A 57 3.12 16.72 16.57
CA ILE A 57 4.54 16.40 16.31
C ILE A 57 4.58 15.77 14.92
N GLY A 58 5.36 16.39 14.04
CA GLY A 58 5.52 15.96 12.66
C GLY A 58 6.31 14.66 12.50
N MET A 59 6.30 14.22 11.24
CA MET A 59 7.19 13.24 10.62
C MET A 59 6.90 11.74 10.84
N SER A 60 6.39 11.16 9.75
CA SER A 60 6.79 9.90 9.13
C SER A 60 6.90 8.65 10.01
N SER A 61 6.00 7.70 9.74
CA SER A 61 6.16 6.29 10.06
C SER A 61 7.36 5.69 9.30
N ALA A 62 8.54 5.75 9.92
CA ALA A 62 9.70 4.97 9.53
C ALA A 62 10.40 4.48 10.82
N ASN A 63 10.41 3.17 11.03
CA ASN A 63 11.30 2.42 11.93
C ASN A 63 11.59 2.99 13.33
N ILE A 64 11.04 2.38 14.39
CA ILE A 64 11.66 2.44 15.73
C ILE A 64 12.07 1.03 16.17
N PRO A 65 13.34 0.66 15.99
CA PRO A 65 14.06 -0.23 16.89
C PRO A 65 14.96 0.61 17.81
N GLY A 66 14.66 0.60 19.11
CA GLY A 66 15.57 1.01 20.19
C GLY A 66 15.80 2.52 20.34
N SER A 67 15.11 3.14 21.29
CA SER A 67 15.57 4.39 21.90
C SER A 67 15.73 4.18 23.41
N THR A 68 16.96 3.90 23.82
CA THR A 68 17.42 4.06 25.20
C THR A 68 17.71 5.53 25.41
N GLN A 69 16.91 6.24 26.21
CA GLN A 69 17.37 7.47 26.84
C GLN A 69 16.79 7.58 28.25
N SER A 70 17.73 7.54 29.19
CA SER A 70 17.60 7.63 30.64
C SER A 70 17.07 8.98 31.12
N GLY A 71 16.18 8.96 32.12
CA GLY A 71 15.79 10.15 32.88
C GLY A 71 14.69 9.91 33.93
N GLN A 72 15.11 9.43 35.11
CA GLN A 72 14.54 9.61 36.46
C GLN A 72 13.08 9.27 36.83
N ALA A 73 13.02 8.35 37.80
CA ALA A 73 11.95 7.86 38.66
C ALA A 73 10.77 8.78 39.02
N GLY A 74 9.58 8.18 38.93
CA GLY A 74 8.35 8.56 39.61
C GLY A 74 7.30 7.47 39.38
N GLU A 75 7.13 6.57 40.36
CA GLU A 75 6.10 5.53 40.34
C GLU A 75 4.70 6.15 40.29
N THR A 76 3.97 5.85 39.22
CA THR A 76 2.54 5.52 39.29
C THR A 76 2.17 4.84 37.98
N ALA A 77 1.91 3.53 38.07
CA ALA A 77 1.37 2.73 36.98
C ALA A 77 -0.02 3.28 36.61
N SER A 78 -0.04 4.16 35.62
CA SER A 78 -1.22 4.51 34.84
C SER A 78 -0.89 4.14 33.41
N GLY A 79 -1.49 3.06 32.90
CA GLY A 79 -1.52 2.83 31.45
C GLY A 79 -2.08 4.07 30.74
N PRO A 80 -1.83 4.27 29.44
CA PRO A 80 -2.29 5.45 28.74
C PRO A 80 -3.82 5.58 28.86
N THR A 81 -4.25 6.47 29.75
CA THR A 81 -5.64 6.86 29.91
C THR A 81 -5.97 7.73 28.71
N TRP A 82 -6.63 7.14 27.72
CA TRP A 82 -7.14 7.84 26.53
C TRP A 82 -8.20 8.86 26.95
N GLY A 83 -7.75 10.04 27.38
CA GLY A 83 -8.59 11.22 27.58
C GLY A 83 -9.21 11.65 26.26
N GLU A 84 -10.50 12.02 26.31
CA GLU A 84 -11.35 12.55 25.24
C GLU A 84 -10.76 12.67 23.81
N ARG A 85 -10.99 11.60 23.03
CA ARG A 85 -11.16 11.53 21.56
C ARG A 85 -9.97 11.95 20.67
N GLU A 86 -8.84 11.31 20.85
CA GLU A 86 -7.90 11.14 19.74
C GLU A 86 -8.47 10.14 18.72
N SER A 87 -9.00 10.65 17.59
CA SER A 87 -9.40 9.80 16.47
C SER A 87 -8.19 9.57 15.55
N ILE A 88 -7.93 8.31 15.20
CA ILE A 88 -6.95 7.95 14.18
C ILE A 88 -7.71 7.62 12.89
N ILE A 89 -7.46 8.40 11.85
CA ILE A 89 -7.97 8.19 10.50
C ILE A 89 -6.86 7.55 9.68
N THR A 90 -7.11 6.40 9.09
CA THR A 90 -6.14 5.66 8.28
C THR A 90 -6.67 5.53 6.87
N PHE A 91 -5.84 5.86 5.87
CA PHE A 91 -6.08 5.59 4.46
C PHE A 91 -5.10 4.53 3.97
N ASP A 92 -5.63 3.42 3.48
CA ASP A 92 -4.88 2.37 2.80
C ASP A 92 -5.10 2.49 1.29
N PHE A 93 -4.02 2.35 0.53
CA PHE A 93 -4.04 2.36 -0.92
C PHE A 93 -3.57 1.02 -1.44
N ARG A 94 -4.28 0.49 -2.43
CA ARG A 94 -3.92 -0.77 -3.10
C ARG A 94 -3.84 -0.53 -4.59
N LEU A 95 -2.72 -0.89 -5.19
CA LEU A 95 -2.54 -0.79 -6.63
C LEU A 95 -3.23 -1.95 -7.34
N MET A 96 -4.50 -1.77 -7.69
CA MET A 96 -5.40 -2.79 -8.24
C MET A 96 -5.03 -3.24 -9.65
N SER A 97 -4.33 -2.41 -10.42
CA SER A 97 -3.81 -2.77 -11.74
C SER A 97 -2.63 -3.75 -11.67
N ALA A 98 -1.91 -3.80 -10.54
CA ALA A 98 -0.79 -4.71 -10.36
C ALA A 98 -1.27 -6.15 -10.18
N LYS A 99 -0.71 -7.06 -10.98
CA LYS A 99 -0.98 -8.51 -10.91
C LYS A 99 -0.89 -9.11 -9.49
N PRO A 100 0.16 -8.84 -8.67
CA PRO A 100 0.26 -9.44 -7.32
C PRO A 100 -0.89 -9.06 -6.39
N VAL A 101 -1.43 -7.84 -6.50
CA VAL A 101 -2.57 -7.39 -5.69
C VAL A 101 -3.84 -8.14 -6.11
N ARG A 102 -4.10 -8.26 -7.42
CA ARG A 102 -5.22 -9.04 -7.95
C ARG A 102 -5.10 -10.50 -7.55
N ALA A 103 -3.91 -11.08 -7.66
CA ALA A 103 -3.60 -12.45 -7.27
C ALA A 103 -3.89 -12.72 -5.79
N ALA A 104 -3.48 -11.84 -4.88
CA ALA A 104 -3.74 -11.99 -3.46
C ALA A 104 -5.23 -11.89 -3.11
N LEU A 105 -5.94 -10.91 -3.69
CA LEU A 105 -7.38 -10.77 -3.47
C LEU A 105 -8.16 -11.98 -3.99
N ALA A 106 -7.81 -12.45 -5.18
CA ALA A 106 -8.47 -13.60 -5.78
C ALA A 106 -8.17 -14.88 -5.00
N ARG A 107 -6.91 -15.10 -4.61
CA ARG A 107 -6.54 -16.25 -3.77
C ARG A 107 -7.29 -16.26 -2.44
N LEU A 108 -7.47 -15.11 -1.79
CA LEU A 108 -8.30 -15.01 -0.59
C LEU A 108 -9.76 -15.41 -0.86
N GLN A 109 -10.30 -15.05 -2.02
CA GLN A 109 -11.65 -15.45 -2.40
C GLN A 109 -11.76 -16.96 -2.62
N MET A 110 -10.75 -17.61 -3.22
CA MET A 110 -10.69 -19.08 -3.36
C MET A 110 -10.68 -19.77 -1.99
N ILE A 111 -9.79 -19.32 -1.10
CA ILE A 111 -9.64 -19.92 0.24
C ILE A 111 -10.94 -19.81 1.03
N LYS A 112 -11.65 -18.68 0.91
CA LYS A 112 -12.91 -18.44 1.63
C LYS A 112 -14.12 -19.13 1.03
N ASN A 113 -14.09 -19.46 -0.27
CA ASN A 113 -15.24 -20.01 -0.98
C ASN A 113 -14.84 -21.22 -1.86
N PRO A 114 -14.26 -22.28 -1.28
CA PRO A 114 -13.68 -23.39 -2.05
C PRO A 114 -14.72 -24.15 -2.89
N ASP A 115 -15.97 -24.17 -2.45
CA ASP A 115 -17.03 -24.99 -3.06
C ASP A 115 -17.75 -24.31 -4.24
N VAL A 116 -17.36 -23.07 -4.58
CA VAL A 116 -17.97 -22.34 -5.69
C VAL A 116 -17.51 -22.94 -7.02
N PRO A 117 -18.42 -23.49 -7.86
CA PRO A 117 -18.04 -24.14 -9.11
C PRO A 117 -17.32 -23.18 -10.06
N GLY A 118 -16.22 -23.64 -10.67
CA GLY A 118 -15.42 -22.84 -11.60
C GLY A 118 -14.81 -21.58 -10.99
N ILE A 119 -14.64 -21.52 -9.66
CA ILE A 119 -13.99 -20.37 -8.99
C ILE A 119 -12.53 -20.21 -9.45
N GLU A 120 -11.82 -21.31 -9.66
CA GLU A 120 -10.42 -21.28 -10.11
C GLU A 120 -10.28 -20.65 -11.51
N GLU A 121 -11.07 -21.11 -12.49
CA GLU A 121 -11.09 -20.55 -13.86
C GLU A 121 -11.39 -19.04 -13.84
N ARG A 122 -12.43 -18.63 -13.09
CA ARG A 122 -12.81 -17.21 -12.98
C ARG A 122 -11.71 -16.35 -12.37
N ILE A 123 -10.98 -16.90 -11.39
CA ILE A 123 -9.91 -16.20 -10.71
C ILE A 123 -8.66 -16.14 -11.57
N ASP A 124 -8.34 -17.21 -12.30
CA ASP A 124 -7.26 -17.18 -13.28
C ASP A 124 -7.53 -16.15 -14.37
N GLN A 125 -8.77 -16.08 -14.88
CA GLN A 125 -9.18 -15.05 -15.83
C GLN A 125 -9.03 -13.64 -15.23
N TYR A 126 -9.48 -13.43 -14.00
CA TYR A 126 -9.35 -12.14 -13.32
C TYR A 126 -7.88 -11.73 -13.11
N VAL A 127 -7.03 -12.63 -12.60
CA VAL A 127 -5.62 -12.36 -12.30
C VAL A 127 -4.81 -12.12 -13.56
N ASN A 128 -5.10 -12.84 -14.65
CA ASN A 128 -4.37 -12.74 -15.91
C ASN A 128 -4.99 -11.79 -16.92
N SER A 129 -6.15 -11.19 -16.61
CA SER A 129 -6.74 -10.14 -17.45
C SER A 129 -5.77 -8.96 -17.61
N ASP A 130 -5.69 -8.40 -18.80
CA ASP A 130 -4.91 -7.18 -19.04
C ASP A 130 -5.56 -6.01 -18.25
N PRO A 131 -4.83 -5.32 -17.35
CA PRO A 131 -5.35 -4.13 -16.67
C PRO A 131 -5.55 -2.95 -17.64
N GLY A 132 -5.12 -3.08 -18.90
CA GLY A 132 -5.25 -2.06 -19.93
C GLY A 132 -4.30 -0.89 -19.71
N ASN A 133 -4.66 0.24 -20.30
CA ASN A 133 -3.87 1.48 -20.25
C ASN A 133 -4.08 2.29 -18.97
N GLU A 134 -4.55 1.66 -17.90
CA GLU A 134 -4.88 2.31 -16.64
C GLU A 134 -4.01 1.79 -15.48
N ILE A 135 -3.67 2.71 -14.59
CA ILE A 135 -3.06 2.46 -13.28
C ILE A 135 -4.13 2.82 -12.26
N VAL A 136 -4.57 1.85 -11.45
CA VAL A 136 -5.75 2.01 -10.58
C VAL A 136 -5.36 1.83 -9.12
N PHE A 137 -5.46 2.89 -8.33
CA PHE A 137 -5.31 2.83 -6.87
C PHE A 137 -6.68 2.80 -6.20
N GLN A 138 -7.04 1.69 -5.56
CA GLN A 138 -8.19 1.65 -4.67
C GLN A 138 -7.83 2.30 -3.33
N VAL A 139 -8.74 3.12 -2.81
CA VAL A 139 -8.61 3.79 -1.53
C VAL A 139 -9.54 3.12 -0.53
N ILE A 140 -8.99 2.66 0.58
CA ILE A 140 -9.71 2.11 1.72
C ILE A 140 -9.45 3.07 2.87
N PHE A 141 -10.44 3.31 3.72
CA PHE A 141 -10.22 4.11 4.92
C PHE A 141 -10.81 3.42 6.15
N SER A 142 -10.24 3.74 7.31
CA SER A 142 -10.78 3.33 8.60
C SER A 142 -10.60 4.44 9.62
N VAL A 143 -11.48 4.48 10.61
CA VAL A 143 -11.41 5.42 11.73
C VAL A 143 -11.45 4.64 13.04
N LYS A 144 -10.55 4.99 13.95
CA LYS A 144 -10.50 4.46 15.32
C LYS A 144 -10.68 5.60 16.31
N PRO A 145 -11.48 5.43 17.39
CA PRO A 145 -12.30 4.26 17.69
C PRO A 145 -13.50 4.13 16.72
N LYS A 146 -14.09 2.93 16.67
CA LYS A 146 -15.34 2.70 15.91
C LYS A 146 -16.45 3.61 16.45
N GLY A 147 -17.31 4.10 15.57
CA GLY A 147 -18.41 5.01 15.92
C GLY A 147 -18.03 6.49 15.93
N ASP A 148 -16.77 6.84 15.63
CA ASP A 148 -16.39 8.23 15.41
C ASP A 148 -17.08 8.81 14.17
N SER A 149 -17.67 10.00 14.30
CA SER A 149 -18.43 10.64 13.21
C SER A 149 -17.57 10.98 11.99
N SER A 150 -16.25 11.10 12.13
CA SER A 150 -15.35 11.36 11.00
C SER A 150 -15.42 10.26 9.94
N ALA A 151 -15.80 9.03 10.31
CA ALA A 151 -15.99 7.96 9.35
C ALA A 151 -17.14 8.27 8.36
N HIS A 152 -18.24 8.84 8.86
CA HIS A 152 -19.36 9.27 8.02
C HIS A 152 -18.97 10.46 7.15
N ASP A 153 -18.30 11.46 7.74
CA ASP A 153 -17.83 12.66 7.04
C ASP A 153 -16.91 12.32 5.85
N ILE A 154 -15.95 11.40 6.06
CA ILE A 154 -15.03 10.93 5.01
C ILE A 154 -15.79 10.17 3.94
N LEU A 155 -16.72 9.28 4.32
CA LEU A 155 -17.50 8.51 3.35
C LEU A 155 -18.36 9.42 2.46
N GLU A 156 -19.03 10.40 3.07
CA GLU A 156 -19.86 11.37 2.34
C GLU A 156 -19.02 12.24 1.41
N PHE A 157 -17.83 12.67 1.84
CA PHE A 157 -16.89 13.35 0.95
C PHE A 157 -16.52 12.47 -0.25
N LEU A 158 -16.08 11.23 -0.01
CA LEU A 158 -15.69 10.31 -1.09
C LEU A 158 -16.85 9.99 -2.04
N ARG A 159 -18.08 9.91 -1.55
CA ARG A 159 -19.26 9.72 -2.41
C ARG A 159 -19.55 10.91 -3.32
N ARG A 160 -19.34 12.13 -2.83
CA ARG A 160 -19.69 13.36 -3.54
C ARG A 160 -18.56 13.93 -4.38
N ALA A 161 -17.32 13.54 -4.09
CA ALA A 161 -16.16 14.03 -4.81
C ALA A 161 -16.24 13.67 -6.30
N ALA A 162 -15.77 14.59 -7.13
CA ALA A 162 -15.60 14.44 -8.56
C ALA A 162 -14.13 14.60 -8.94
N LEU A 163 -13.80 14.30 -10.19
CA LEU A 163 -12.43 14.45 -10.72
C LEU A 163 -11.86 15.86 -10.47
N ALA A 164 -12.68 16.90 -10.57
CA ALA A 164 -12.28 18.28 -10.36
C ALA A 164 -11.74 18.57 -8.94
N ASP A 165 -12.23 17.86 -7.91
CA ASP A 165 -11.78 18.03 -6.52
C ASP A 165 -10.33 17.57 -6.31
N PHE A 166 -9.82 16.74 -7.22
CA PHE A 166 -8.48 16.17 -7.17
C PHE A 166 -7.51 16.81 -8.19
N HIS A 167 -7.99 17.76 -8.98
CA HIS A 167 -7.18 18.39 -10.02
C HIS A 167 -6.01 19.18 -9.42
N GLY A 168 -4.79 18.88 -9.87
CA GLY A 168 -3.57 19.51 -9.38
C GLY A 168 -3.12 19.07 -7.97
N THR A 169 -3.92 18.28 -7.26
CA THR A 169 -3.56 17.76 -5.92
C THR A 169 -3.27 16.27 -5.93
N THR A 170 -3.88 15.50 -6.84
CA THR A 170 -3.68 14.05 -6.96
C THR A 170 -2.95 13.69 -8.26
N TYR A 171 -1.76 13.11 -8.13
CA TYR A 171 -0.92 12.73 -9.28
C TYR A 171 0.10 11.65 -8.91
N LEU A 172 0.57 10.92 -9.91
CA LEU A 172 1.79 10.12 -9.82
C LEU A 172 2.98 10.94 -10.28
N ALA A 173 4.17 10.72 -9.72
CA ALA A 173 5.38 11.43 -10.15
C ALA A 173 6.65 10.60 -10.04
N SER A 174 7.48 10.66 -11.09
CA SER A 174 8.90 10.32 -11.05
C SER A 174 9.71 11.55 -11.49
N ASP A 175 10.22 11.57 -12.72
CA ASP A 175 10.83 12.72 -13.37
C ASP A 175 9.77 13.63 -14.03
N ARG A 176 8.60 13.05 -14.35
CA ARG A 176 7.41 13.74 -14.84
C ARG A 176 6.21 13.45 -13.95
N SER A 177 5.24 14.36 -13.93
CA SER A 177 3.97 14.19 -13.22
C SER A 177 2.89 13.63 -14.17
N VAL A 178 2.13 12.66 -13.67
CA VAL A 178 1.00 12.03 -14.36
C VAL A 178 -0.27 12.40 -13.58
N PRO A 179 -1.12 13.28 -14.13
CA PRO A 179 -2.33 13.70 -13.43
C PRO A 179 -3.35 12.56 -13.36
N LEU A 180 -4.25 12.65 -12.38
CA LEU A 180 -5.42 11.81 -12.28
C LEU A 180 -6.29 11.97 -13.54
N THR A 181 -6.68 10.85 -14.19
CA THR A 181 -7.54 10.85 -15.38
C THR A 181 -9.00 10.58 -15.03
N ALA A 182 -9.25 9.78 -14.00
CA ALA A 182 -10.60 9.55 -13.49
C ALA A 182 -10.63 9.31 -11.97
N TYR A 183 -11.76 9.63 -11.37
CA TYR A 183 -12.13 9.26 -10.01
C TYR A 183 -13.36 8.36 -10.06
N ILE A 184 -13.28 7.20 -9.44
CA ILE A 184 -14.42 6.29 -9.29
C ILE A 184 -14.91 6.40 -7.85
N PRO A 185 -16.10 6.98 -7.59
CA PRO A 185 -16.65 7.08 -6.25
C PRO A 185 -17.07 5.70 -5.71
N PRO A 186 -17.21 5.54 -4.39
CA PRO A 186 -17.77 4.33 -3.82
C PRO A 186 -19.23 4.15 -4.24
N SER A 187 -19.63 2.90 -4.47
CA SER A 187 -20.97 2.48 -4.88
C SER A 187 -21.39 1.20 -4.15
N GLU A 188 -22.64 0.77 -4.34
CA GLU A 188 -23.12 -0.51 -3.79
C GLU A 188 -22.30 -1.72 -4.26
N ARG A 189 -21.81 -1.68 -5.51
CA ARG A 189 -21.01 -2.77 -6.09
C ARG A 189 -19.53 -2.69 -5.73
N ASN A 190 -19.02 -1.48 -5.54
CA ASN A 190 -17.63 -1.23 -5.16
C ASN A 190 -17.58 -0.21 -4.02
N PRO A 191 -17.51 -0.65 -2.75
CA PRO A 191 -17.60 0.26 -1.60
C PRO A 191 -16.36 1.14 -1.41
N ASN A 192 -15.27 0.87 -2.14
CA ASN A 192 -14.02 1.59 -2.02
C ASN A 192 -13.80 2.45 -3.28
N PRO A 193 -13.57 3.76 -3.16
CA PRO A 193 -13.26 4.59 -4.32
C PRO A 193 -11.93 4.21 -4.97
N ALA A 194 -11.72 4.69 -6.18
CA ALA A 194 -10.46 4.51 -6.88
C ALA A 194 -9.96 5.78 -7.59
N PHE A 195 -8.64 5.95 -7.56
CA PHE A 195 -7.91 6.89 -8.39
C PHE A 195 -7.38 6.17 -9.63
N VAL A 196 -7.67 6.70 -10.81
CA VAL A 196 -7.26 6.15 -12.09
C VAL A 196 -6.30 7.12 -12.78
N PHE A 197 -5.16 6.60 -13.22
CA PHE A 197 -4.15 7.32 -13.98
C PHE A 197 -3.92 6.61 -15.31
N SER A 198 -3.50 7.34 -16.33
CA SER A 198 -3.05 6.70 -17.58
C SER A 198 -1.70 6.01 -17.37
N ARG A 199 -1.56 4.82 -17.95
CA ARG A 199 -0.28 4.09 -18.02
C ARG A 199 0.61 4.62 -19.13
N VAL A 200 0.03 5.23 -20.16
CA VAL A 200 0.72 5.71 -21.37
C VAL A 200 0.46 7.19 -21.61
N ASP A 201 1.42 7.88 -22.21
CA ASP A 201 1.26 9.25 -22.68
C ASP A 201 0.42 9.33 -23.98
N PRO A 202 0.06 10.53 -24.47
CA PRO A 202 -0.74 10.68 -25.70
C PRO A 202 -0.12 10.02 -26.93
N GLU A 203 1.20 9.83 -26.95
CA GLU A 203 1.93 9.13 -28.01
C GLU A 203 1.97 7.60 -27.80
N GLY A 204 1.35 7.08 -26.74
CA GLY A 204 1.28 5.66 -26.41
C GLY A 204 2.50 5.10 -25.70
N LYS A 205 3.44 5.92 -25.23
CA LYS A 205 4.63 5.46 -24.51
C LYS A 205 4.34 5.33 -23.02
N PRO A 206 4.84 4.29 -22.34
CA PRO A 206 4.64 4.14 -20.89
C PRO A 206 5.15 5.34 -20.08
N TYR A 207 4.36 5.77 -19.10
CA TYR A 207 4.80 6.76 -18.11
C TYR A 207 5.89 6.20 -17.19
N PHE A 208 5.79 4.90 -16.87
CA PHE A 208 6.70 4.20 -15.99
C PHE A 208 7.14 2.88 -16.61
N THR A 209 8.42 2.58 -16.50
CA THR A 209 9.10 1.44 -17.16
C THR A 209 9.69 0.46 -16.16
N GLY A 210 9.73 0.81 -14.87
CA GLY A 210 10.38 0.03 -13.84
C GLY A 210 11.84 0.43 -13.61
N GLN A 211 12.39 1.32 -14.44
CA GLN A 211 13.77 1.81 -14.35
C GLN A 211 13.88 3.09 -13.51
N GLU A 212 12.76 3.69 -13.13
CA GLU A 212 12.74 4.91 -12.33
C GLU A 212 13.33 4.63 -10.93
N LYS A 213 14.08 5.59 -10.39
CA LYS A 213 14.60 5.48 -9.02
C LYS A 213 13.47 5.39 -7.99
N SER A 214 12.39 6.13 -8.25
CA SER A 214 11.17 6.09 -7.47
C SER A 214 9.99 6.61 -8.26
N ILE A 215 8.80 6.13 -7.89
CA ILE A 215 7.51 6.68 -8.34
C ILE A 215 6.75 7.07 -7.08
N SER A 216 6.12 8.23 -7.04
CA SER A 216 5.35 8.68 -5.89
C SER A 216 3.88 8.85 -6.23
N LEU A 217 3.00 8.46 -5.30
CA LEU A 217 1.61 8.92 -5.29
C LEU A 217 1.53 10.12 -4.35
N ARG A 218 0.96 11.22 -4.84
CA ARG A 218 0.66 12.42 -4.07
C ARG A 218 -0.83 12.68 -4.18
N SER A 219 -1.47 13.02 -3.05
CA SER A 219 -2.85 13.47 -3.01
C SER A 219 -3.05 14.37 -1.79
N ALA A 220 -3.90 15.38 -1.89
CA ALA A 220 -4.31 16.20 -0.75
C ALA A 220 -5.84 16.17 -0.64
N LEU A 221 -6.38 15.44 0.33
CA LEU A 221 -7.83 15.36 0.54
C LEU A 221 -8.27 16.45 1.51
N LYS A 222 -9.11 17.37 1.04
CA LYS A 222 -9.67 18.44 1.87
C LYS A 222 -11.09 18.06 2.29
N ILE A 223 -11.23 17.55 3.51
CA ILE A 223 -12.48 16.95 4.01
C ILE A 223 -12.96 17.73 5.23
N ASN A 224 -14.23 18.07 5.26
CA ASN A 224 -14.85 18.60 6.47
C ASN A 224 -15.15 17.45 7.44
N THR A 225 -14.39 17.33 8.52
CA THR A 225 -14.60 16.32 9.57
C THR A 225 -14.97 17.00 10.87
N LYS A 226 -16.07 16.59 11.51
CA LYS A 226 -16.57 17.19 12.77
C LYS A 226 -16.72 18.73 12.67
N GLY A 227 -17.18 19.21 11.52
CA GLY A 227 -17.40 20.64 11.26
C GLY A 227 -16.13 21.47 11.01
N LYS A 228 -14.94 20.84 10.93
CA LYS A 228 -13.68 21.51 10.60
C LYS A 228 -13.11 20.97 9.29
N LEU A 229 -12.75 21.87 8.38
CA LEU A 229 -12.00 21.50 7.19
C LEU A 229 -10.59 21.01 7.60
N ARG A 230 -10.29 19.77 7.25
CA ARG A 230 -8.98 19.14 7.43
C ARG A 230 -8.37 18.81 6.07
N GLN A 231 -7.06 18.95 5.96
CA GLN A 231 -6.29 18.46 4.82
C GLN A 231 -5.53 17.20 5.23
N PHE A 232 -5.70 16.13 4.46
CA PHE A 232 -4.96 14.88 4.57
C PHE A 232 -3.96 14.81 3.44
N ASP A 233 -2.70 15.13 3.73
CA ASP A 233 -1.60 15.05 2.77
C ASP A 233 -1.11 13.60 2.66
N ILE A 234 -1.47 12.95 1.56
CA ILE A 234 -1.06 11.60 1.22
C ILE A 234 0.22 11.70 0.40
N PHE A 235 1.27 11.05 0.89
CA PHE A 235 2.49 10.83 0.14
C PHE A 235 2.94 9.39 0.29
N PHE A 236 3.21 8.74 -0.82
CA PHE A 236 3.88 7.46 -0.82
C PHE A 236 4.92 7.41 -1.92
N GLN A 237 6.07 6.80 -1.62
CA GLN A 237 7.16 6.61 -2.57
C GLN A 237 7.36 5.11 -2.80
N MET A 238 6.97 4.66 -3.97
CA MET A 238 7.25 3.35 -4.51
C MET A 238 8.68 3.27 -5.05
N LYS A 239 9.28 2.10 -4.88
CA LYS A 239 10.59 1.76 -5.45
C LYS A 239 10.38 0.71 -6.55
N PRO A 240 10.45 1.08 -7.82
CA PRO A 240 10.14 0.18 -8.93
C PRO A 240 10.96 -1.12 -8.92
N LYS A 241 12.22 -1.06 -8.48
CA LYS A 241 13.06 -2.26 -8.29
C LYS A 241 12.48 -3.31 -7.34
N ASP A 242 11.65 -2.89 -6.38
CA ASP A 242 10.99 -3.76 -5.39
C ASP A 242 9.58 -4.16 -5.88
N MET A 243 9.03 -3.47 -6.88
CA MET A 243 7.72 -3.76 -7.50
C MET A 243 7.83 -4.83 -8.59
N LYS A 244 8.53 -5.92 -8.29
CA LYS A 244 8.71 -7.04 -9.20
C LYS A 244 7.85 -8.24 -8.80
N PHE A 245 7.16 -8.79 -9.78
CA PHE A 245 6.41 -10.03 -9.65
C PHE A 245 6.84 -10.96 -10.79
N GLN A 246 7.39 -12.13 -10.45
CA GLN A 246 7.90 -13.08 -11.45
C GLN A 246 8.88 -12.41 -12.44
N GLU A 247 9.86 -11.66 -11.91
CA GLU A 247 10.87 -10.88 -12.66
C GLU A 247 10.35 -9.72 -13.53
N ARG A 248 9.04 -9.41 -13.48
CA ARG A 248 8.45 -8.31 -14.24
C ARG A 248 8.06 -7.16 -13.33
N PHE A 249 8.29 -5.93 -13.80
CA PHE A 249 7.74 -4.74 -13.14
C PHE A 249 6.21 -4.77 -13.29
N GLU A 250 5.51 -4.63 -12.16
CA GLU A 250 4.05 -4.62 -12.11
C GLU A 250 3.58 -3.30 -11.53
N MET A 251 2.67 -2.63 -12.23
CA MET A 251 2.03 -1.39 -11.79
C MET A 251 0.59 -1.36 -12.29
#